data_AF-A0A383A7W8-F1
#
_entry.id   AF-A0A383A7W8-F1
#
_cell.length_a   1.000
_cell.length_b   1.000
_cell.length_c   1.000
_cell.angle_alpha   90.00
_cell.angle_beta   90.00
_cell.angle_gamma   90.00
#
_symmetry.space_group_name_H-M   'P 1'
#
loop_
_entity.id
_entity.type
_entity.pdbx_description
1 polymer ?
#
loop_
_entity_poly.entity_id
_entity_poly.type
_entity_poly.pdbx_seq_one_letter_code
_entity_poly.pdbx_strand_id
1 'polypeptide(L)'
;MISMVNQSTGNTTPITQFPPRKWDTKKRLLASIELAGELIDYKPIVSFEDGLNENFKWFGNNWDKVQKAADFPIGMSSAVRK
;
A
#
# COMPACT_ATOMS: atom_id res chain seq x y z
N MET A 1 3.30 8.19 -1.35
CA MET A 1 3.44 6.73 -1.13
C MET A 1 4.65 6.13 -1.84
N ILE A 2 4.72 6.10 -3.19
CA ILE A 2 5.85 5.45 -3.90
C ILE A 2 7.22 5.93 -3.40
N SER A 3 7.42 7.25 -3.27
CA SER A 3 8.68 7.81 -2.77
C SER A 3 9.03 7.36 -1.35
N MET A 4 8.03 7.19 -0.47
CA MET A 4 8.24 6.73 0.92
C MET A 4 8.67 5.26 0.95
N VAL A 5 8.07 4.42 0.09
CA VAL A 5 8.48 3.02 -0.07
C VAL A 5 9.91 2.94 -0.59
N ASN A 6 10.25 3.71 -1.65
CA ASN A 6 11.60 3.72 -2.20
C ASN A 6 12.63 4.20 -1.17
N GLN A 7 12.34 5.28 -0.44
CA GLN A 7 13.22 5.79 0.60
C GLN A 7 13.44 4.77 1.74
N SER A 8 12.37 4.14 2.23
CA SER A 8 12.47 3.19 3.33
C SER A 8 13.17 1.88 2.95
N THR A 9 13.11 1.48 1.67
CA THR A 9 13.72 0.23 1.18
C THR A 9 15.09 0.44 0.53
N GLY A 10 15.52 1.70 0.35
CA GLY A 10 16.71 2.04 -0.43
C GLY A 10 16.58 1.73 -1.92
N ASN A 11 15.36 1.57 -2.44
CA ASN A 11 15.14 1.23 -3.84
C ASN A 11 15.40 2.43 -4.77
N THR A 12 16.37 2.29 -5.66
CA THR A 12 16.77 3.29 -6.65
C THR A 12 16.22 3.02 -8.05
N THR A 13 15.43 1.97 -8.22
CA THR A 13 14.86 1.58 -9.52
C THR A 13 13.93 2.69 -10.06
N PRO A 14 14.02 3.05 -11.36
CA PRO A 14 13.11 4.01 -11.97
C PRO A 14 11.64 3.61 -11.83
N ILE A 15 10.77 4.60 -11.66
CA ILE A 15 9.32 4.37 -11.56
C ILE A 15 8.74 4.21 -12.98
N THR A 16 8.19 3.03 -13.28
CA THR A 16 7.41 2.80 -14.50
C THR A 16 5.95 3.16 -14.25
N GLN A 17 5.34 3.89 -15.19
CA GLN A 17 3.92 4.26 -15.14
C GLN A 17 3.15 3.42 -16.16
N PHE A 18 2.04 2.83 -15.71
CA PHE A 18 1.12 2.07 -16.55
C PHE A 18 -0.25 2.76 -16.60
N PRO A 19 -1.04 2.57 -17.66
CA PRO A 19 -2.39 3.10 -17.70
C PRO A 19 -3.25 2.54 -16.56
N PRO A 20 -4.26 3.30 -16.07
CA PRO A 20 -5.22 2.79 -15.09
C PRO A 20 -5.88 1.50 -15.56
N ARG A 21 -6.25 0.61 -14.63
CA ARG A 21 -7.02 -0.59 -15.01
C ARG A 21 -8.38 -0.16 -15.54
N LYS A 22 -8.97 -0.95 -16.45
CA LYS A 22 -10.28 -0.62 -17.06
C LYS A 22 -11.39 -0.35 -16.04
N TRP A 23 -11.28 -0.97 -14.85
CA TRP A 23 -12.25 -0.83 -13.75
C TRP A 23 -11.83 0.18 -12.67
N ASP A 24 -10.67 0.85 -12.79
CA ASP A 24 -10.29 1.97 -11.91
C ASP A 24 -11.01 3.25 -12.36
N THR A 25 -12.30 3.36 -12.04
CA THR A 25 -13.14 4.47 -12.50
C THR A 25 -13.01 5.74 -11.66
N LYS A 26 -12.49 5.64 -10.43
CA LYS A 26 -12.40 6.75 -9.47
C LYS A 26 -10.96 7.19 -9.27
N LYS A 27 -10.66 8.45 -9.62
CA LYS A 27 -9.33 9.07 -9.44
C LYS A 27 -9.02 9.47 -8.00
N ARG A 28 -10.07 9.69 -7.18
CA ARG A 28 -9.94 10.11 -5.79
C ARG A 28 -10.99 9.39 -4.94
N LEU A 29 -10.55 8.92 -3.78
CA LEU A 29 -11.39 8.37 -2.73
C LEU A 29 -11.03 9.08 -1.43
N LEU A 30 -12.03 9.64 -0.77
CA LEU A 30 -11.91 10.24 0.55
C LEU A 30 -13.23 9.99 1.28
N ALA A 31 -13.18 9.27 2.39
CA ALA A 31 -14.36 8.97 3.20
C ALA A 31 -14.58 10.09 4.23
N SER A 32 -15.85 10.42 4.52
CA SER A 32 -16.19 11.11 5.77
C SER A 32 -16.17 10.08 6.91
N ILE A 33 -15.63 10.49 8.06
CA ILE A 33 -15.61 9.69 9.29
C ILE A 33 -16.47 10.32 10.39
N GLU A 34 -17.24 11.37 10.06
CA GLU A 34 -18.04 12.13 11.03
C GLU A 34 -19.03 11.22 11.77
N LEU A 35 -19.79 10.40 11.04
CA LEU A 35 -20.75 9.48 11.65
C LEU A 35 -20.08 8.48 12.60
N ALA A 36 -18.89 7.98 12.28
CA ALA A 36 -18.16 7.09 13.16
C ALA A 36 -17.63 7.84 14.40
N GLY A 37 -17.23 9.10 14.24
CA GLY A 37 -16.87 9.98 15.34
C GLY A 37 -18.04 10.23 16.30
N GLU A 38 -19.25 10.44 15.77
CA GLU A 38 -20.47 10.68 16.56
C GLU A 38 -20.98 9.42 17.27
N LEU A 39 -20.98 8.27 16.58
CA LEU A 39 -21.60 7.06 17.11
C LEU A 39 -20.71 6.28 18.06
N ILE A 40 -19.39 6.29 17.83
CA ILE A 40 -18.45 5.39 18.51
C ILE A 40 -17.15 6.07 18.91
N ASP A 41 -17.12 7.42 18.94
CA ASP A 41 -15.93 8.21 19.26
C ASP A 41 -14.69 7.83 18.41
N TYR A 42 -14.91 7.34 17.19
CA TYR A 42 -13.83 6.87 16.34
C TYR A 42 -12.90 8.03 15.96
N LYS A 43 -11.64 7.91 16.36
CA LYS A 43 -10.57 8.85 16.05
C LYS A 43 -9.36 8.06 15.55
N PRO A 44 -8.97 8.19 14.27
CA PRO A 44 -7.70 7.65 13.80
C PRO A 44 -6.55 8.29 14.58
N ILE A 45 -5.80 7.48 15.33
CA ILE A 45 -4.67 7.96 16.15
C ILE A 45 -3.31 7.74 15.49
N VAL A 46 -3.26 6.97 14.41
CA VAL A 46 -2.03 6.62 13.69
C VAL A 46 -1.97 7.43 12.40
N SER A 47 -0.88 8.17 12.19
CA SER A 47 -0.63 8.87 10.94
C SER A 47 -0.35 7.87 9.81
N PHE A 48 -0.43 8.32 8.56
CA PHE A 48 -0.09 7.45 7.43
C PHE A 48 1.37 7.03 7.47
N GLU A 49 2.26 7.95 7.82
CA GLU A 49 3.70 7.78 7.96
C GLU A 49 4.04 6.74 9.03
N ASP A 50 3.48 6.89 10.23
CA ASP A 50 3.76 5.97 11.35
C ASP A 50 3.25 4.56 11.03
N GLY A 51 2.03 4.45 10.49
CA GLY A 51 1.45 3.17 10.10
C GLY A 51 2.27 2.48 8.99
N LEU A 52 2.76 3.24 8.02
CA LEU A 52 3.60 2.71 6.95
C LEU A 52 4.98 2.25 7.47
N ASN A 53 5.57 2.98 8.42
CA ASN A 53 6.83 2.60 9.05
C ASN A 53 6.72 1.30 9.85
N GLU A 54 5.64 1.12 10.63
CA GLU A 54 5.39 -0.15 11.33
C GLU A 54 5.20 -1.31 10.35
N ASN A 55 4.58 -1.06 9.19
CA ASN A 55 4.48 -2.06 8.13
C ASN A 55 5.86 -2.49 7.62
N PHE A 56 6.78 -1.54 7.36
CA PHE A 56 8.15 -1.89 6.93
C PHE A 56 8.89 -2.72 7.98
N LYS A 57 8.75 -2.40 9.26
CA LYS A 57 9.31 -3.22 10.36
C LYS A 57 8.74 -4.64 10.32
N TRP A 58 7.42 -4.79 10.15
CA TRP A 58 6.78 -6.10 10.05
C TRP A 58 7.30 -6.90 8.86
N PHE A 59 7.44 -6.28 7.68
CA PHE A 59 8.01 -6.92 6.48
C PHE A 59 9.44 -7.38 6.72
N GLY A 60 10.28 -6.53 7.33
CA GLY A 60 11.66 -6.89 7.67
C GLY A 60 11.74 -8.09 8.63
N ASN A 61 10.90 -8.09 9.67
CA ASN A 61 10.86 -9.17 10.67
C ASN A 61 10.29 -10.49 10.12
N ASN A 62 9.55 -10.46 9.02
CA ASN A 62 8.84 -11.64 8.48
C ASN A 62 9.24 -11.98 7.04
N TRP A 63 10.36 -11.42 6.55
CA TRP A 63 10.71 -11.47 5.13
C TRP A 63 10.71 -12.89 4.55
N ASP A 64 11.32 -13.85 5.25
CA ASP A 64 11.37 -15.25 4.78
C ASP A 64 9.99 -15.90 4.64
N LYS A 65 9.05 -15.55 5.52
CA LYS A 65 7.67 -16.04 5.46
C LYS A 65 6.92 -15.39 4.30
N VAL A 66 7.12 -14.08 4.11
CA VAL A 66 6.56 -13.34 2.98
C VAL A 66 7.04 -13.93 1.67
N GLN A 67 8.34 -14.21 1.53
CA GLN A 67 8.90 -14.82 0.32
C GLN A 67 8.29 -16.19 0.00
N LYS A 68 8.03 -17.01 1.02
CA LYS A 68 7.38 -18.32 0.83
C LYS A 68 5.90 -18.25 0.51
N ALA A 69 5.21 -17.21 1.01
CA ALA A 69 3.77 -17.07 0.89
C ALA A 69 3.33 -16.18 -0.29
N ALA A 70 4.23 -15.35 -0.82
CA ALA A 70 3.92 -14.46 -1.93
C ALA A 70 3.69 -15.26 -3.22
N ASP A 71 2.54 -15.05 -3.86
CA ASP A 71 2.13 -15.75 -5.07
C ASP A 71 1.82 -14.75 -6.19
N PHE A 72 2.53 -14.89 -7.31
CA PHE A 72 2.44 -14.01 -8.47
C PHE A 72 2.37 -14.81 -9.78
N PRO A 73 1.27 -15.55 -10.02
CA PRO A 73 1.13 -16.32 -11.23
C PRO A 73 0.92 -15.41 -12.44
N ILE A 74 1.31 -15.91 -13.61
CA ILE A 74 1.25 -15.17 -14.88
C ILE A 74 -0.19 -14.72 -15.14
N GLY A 75 -0.37 -13.43 -15.44
CA GLY A 75 -1.67 -12.85 -15.81
C GLY A 75 -2.56 -12.40 -14.64
N MET A 76 -2.27 -12.79 -13.39
CA MET A 76 -3.06 -12.35 -12.22
C MET A 76 -2.67 -10.95 -11.73
N SER A 77 -1.37 -10.65 -11.71
CA SER A 77 -0.91 -9.33 -11.27
C SER A 77 -0.79 -8.37 -12.44
N SER A 78 -1.39 -7.19 -12.30
CA SER A 78 -1.24 -6.09 -13.26
C SER A 78 0.21 -5.61 -13.33
N ALA A 79 0.99 -5.83 -12.25
CA ALA A 79 2.38 -5.41 -12.12
C ALA A 79 3.38 -6.37 -12.79
N VAL A 80 2.97 -7.59 -13.17
CA VAL A 80 3.80 -8.55 -13.92
C VAL A 80 3.49 -8.59 -15.41
N ARG A 81 2.69 -7.63 -15.91
CA ARG A 81 2.48 -7.44 -17.34
C ARG A 81 3.79 -6.92 -17.93
N LYS A 82 4.45 -7.77 -18.74
CA LYS A 82 5.57 -7.35 -19.60
C LYS A 82 5.05 -6.58 -20.80
#